data_AF-A0A078BID4-F1
#
_entry.id   AF-A0A078BID4-F1
#
_cell.length_a   1.000
_cell.length_b   1.000
_cell.length_c   1.000
_cell.angle_alpha   90.00
_cell.angle_beta   90.00
_cell.angle_gamma   90.00
#
_symmetry.space_group_name_H-M   'P 1'
#
loop_
_entity.id
_entity.type
_entity.pdbx_description
1 polymer ?
#
loop_
_entity_poly.entity_id
_entity_poly.type
_entity_poly.pdbx_seq_one_letter_code
_entity_poly.pdbx_strand_id
1 'polypeptide(L)'
;MPRLPRLGTMLSSPAINYIMSDTQIRDTLQRLHTVLQSQPAINPELKSLLQTLDRDIQAALERKQTESAPAPNDDLAEQAQTLATRFAAEHPNVDLVLRELRSLLLGLGL
;
A
#
# COMPACT_ATOMS: atom_id res chain seq x y z
N MET A 1 -3.25 -54.29 -12.38
CA MET A 1 -2.95 -53.69 -11.05
C MET A 1 -2.10 -52.44 -11.25
N PRO A 2 -2.22 -51.46 -10.34
CA PRO A 2 -2.28 -50.01 -10.58
C PRO A 2 -0.86 -49.37 -10.66
N ARG A 3 -0.58 -48.09 -10.94
CA ARG A 3 -1.24 -46.82 -10.59
C ARG A 3 -0.76 -45.71 -11.56
N LEU A 4 -1.65 -44.77 -11.88
CA LEU A 4 -1.26 -43.37 -12.16
C LEU A 4 -0.52 -42.78 -10.93
N PRO A 5 0.31 -41.76 -11.11
CA PRO A 5 -0.24 -40.45 -10.81
C PRO A 5 0.03 -39.41 -11.90
N ARG A 6 -1.08 -38.78 -12.25
CA ARG A 6 -1.20 -37.45 -12.83
C ARG A 6 -0.77 -36.44 -11.76
N LEU A 7 0.26 -35.64 -11.99
CA LEU A 7 0.45 -34.35 -11.32
C LEU A 7 1.02 -33.35 -12.32
N GLY A 8 0.12 -32.87 -13.18
CA GLY A 8 0.24 -31.51 -13.65
C GLY A 8 0.02 -30.56 -12.47
N THR A 9 0.77 -29.47 -12.48
CA THR A 9 0.46 -28.22 -11.78
C THR A 9 0.55 -28.25 -10.25
N MET A 10 1.72 -27.87 -9.72
CA MET A 10 1.77 -27.07 -8.50
C MET A 10 2.89 -26.01 -8.61
N LEU A 11 2.85 -25.18 -9.66
CA LEU A 11 3.13 -23.76 -9.42
C LEU A 11 1.87 -23.18 -8.77
N SER A 12 1.69 -23.47 -7.48
CA SER A 12 0.76 -22.71 -6.67
C SER A 12 1.50 -21.41 -6.33
N SER A 13 1.55 -20.50 -7.31
CA SER A 13 2.11 -19.17 -7.14
C SER A 13 1.22 -18.41 -6.15
N PRO A 14 1.71 -18.00 -4.96
CA PRO A 14 0.99 -17.05 -4.11
C PRO A 14 0.90 -15.64 -4.74
N ALA A 15 1.52 -15.43 -5.90
CA ALA A 15 1.60 -14.13 -6.57
C ALA A 15 0.24 -13.51 -6.90
N ILE A 16 -0.77 -14.30 -7.28
CA ILE A 16 -2.06 -13.75 -7.76
C ILE A 16 -2.81 -12.98 -6.67
N ASN A 17 -2.79 -13.46 -5.43
CA ASN A 17 -3.45 -12.77 -4.32
C ASN A 17 -2.68 -11.51 -3.89
N TYR A 18 -1.37 -11.48 -4.14
CA TYR A 18 -0.49 -10.37 -3.78
C TYR A 18 -0.60 -9.19 -4.76
N ILE A 19 -0.70 -9.49 -6.06
CA ILE A 19 -0.79 -8.49 -7.13
C ILE A 19 -2.06 -7.64 -7.00
N MET A 20 -3.18 -8.24 -6.58
CA MET A 20 -4.42 -7.48 -6.38
C MET A 20 -4.32 -6.48 -5.23
N SER A 21 -3.71 -6.85 -4.11
CA SER A 21 -3.56 -5.96 -2.95
C SER A 21 -2.57 -4.83 -3.21
N ASP A 22 -1.47 -5.09 -3.93
CA ASP A 22 -0.54 -4.06 -4.42
C ASP A 22 -1.24 -3.03 -5.32
N THR A 23 -2.05 -3.51 -6.27
CA THR A 23 -2.78 -2.66 -7.20
C THR A 23 -3.80 -1.78 -6.44
N GLN A 24 -4.47 -2.33 -5.42
CA GLN A 24 -5.41 -1.58 -4.58
C GLN A 24 -4.71 -0.49 -3.75
N ILE A 25 -3.52 -0.75 -3.22
CA ILE A 25 -2.71 0.28 -2.54
C ILE A 25 -2.38 1.42 -3.50
N ARG A 26 -1.90 1.09 -4.70
CA ARG A 26 -1.57 2.10 -5.72
C ARG A 26 -2.77 2.91 -6.16
N ASP A 27 -3.93 2.29 -6.38
CA ASP A 27 -5.17 3.01 -6.71
C ASP A 27 -5.57 3.96 -5.58
N THR A 28 -5.50 3.50 -4.32
CA THR A 28 -5.82 4.30 -3.14
C THR A 28 -4.88 5.50 -3.01
N LEU A 29 -3.57 5.30 -3.17
CA LEU A 29 -2.57 6.37 -3.20
C LEU A 29 -2.79 7.35 -4.35
N GLN A 30 -3.12 6.87 -5.54
CA GLN A 30 -3.33 7.72 -6.70
C GLN A 30 -4.60 8.58 -6.53
N ARG A 31 -5.67 8.00 -5.97
CA ARG A 31 -6.87 8.74 -5.56
C ARG A 31 -6.54 9.81 -4.53
N LEU A 32 -5.79 9.44 -3.49
CA LEU A 32 -5.32 10.36 -2.47
C LEU A 32 -4.56 11.52 -3.09
N HIS A 33 -3.57 11.24 -3.94
CA HIS A 33 -2.78 12.25 -4.64
C HIS A 33 -3.62 13.17 -5.52
N THR A 34 -4.61 12.62 -6.22
CA THR A 34 -5.53 13.40 -7.07
C THR A 34 -6.41 14.33 -6.23
N VAL A 35 -6.95 13.84 -5.12
CA VAL A 35 -7.71 14.66 -4.15
C VAL A 35 -6.83 15.76 -3.59
N LEU A 36 -5.59 15.46 -3.24
CA LEU A 36 -4.64 16.43 -2.71
C LEU A 36 -4.25 17.49 -3.75
N GLN A 37 -4.03 17.10 -5.01
CA GLN A 37 -3.70 18.05 -6.09
C GLN A 37 -4.88 18.95 -6.46
N SER A 38 -6.11 18.44 -6.32
CA SER A 38 -7.33 19.20 -6.60
C SER A 38 -7.66 20.22 -5.51
N GLN A 39 -7.02 20.11 -4.33
CA GLN A 39 -7.23 21.06 -3.23
C GLN A 39 -6.04 22.04 -3.12
N PRO A 40 -6.19 23.28 -3.61
CA PRO A 40 -5.11 24.28 -3.62
C PRO A 40 -4.67 24.76 -2.23
N ALA A 41 -5.42 24.40 -1.18
CA ALA A 41 -5.12 24.77 0.21
C ALA A 41 -4.16 23.79 0.92
N ILE A 42 -3.72 22.71 0.26
CA ILE A 42 -2.83 21.74 0.91
C ILE A 42 -1.43 22.30 1.10
N ASN A 43 -0.95 22.16 2.33
CA ASN A 43 0.39 22.57 2.71
C ASN A 43 1.45 21.79 1.89
N PRO A 44 2.40 22.47 1.21
CA PRO A 44 3.45 21.83 0.42
C PRO A 44 4.33 20.85 1.21
N GLU A 45 4.46 21.04 2.53
CA GLU A 45 5.16 20.09 3.40
C GLU A 45 4.45 18.72 3.41
N LEU A 46 3.13 18.72 3.61
CA LEU A 46 2.34 17.49 3.65
C LEU A 46 2.36 16.75 2.31
N LYS A 47 2.34 17.50 1.21
CA LYS A 47 2.48 16.95 -0.14
C LYS A 47 3.83 16.26 -0.33
N SER A 48 4.92 16.87 0.16
CA SER A 48 6.25 16.28 0.09
C SER A 48 6.33 15.00 0.94
N LEU A 49 5.82 15.01 2.16
CA LEU A 49 5.77 13.83 3.03
C LEU A 49 5.00 12.68 2.40
N LEU A 50 3.88 12.99 1.73
CA LEU A 50 3.06 11.99 1.06
C LEU A 50 3.74 11.41 -0.19
N GLN A 51 4.51 12.22 -0.92
CA GLN A 51 5.34 11.72 -2.01
C GLN A 51 6.48 10.83 -1.51
N THR A 52 7.06 11.13 -0.35
CA THR A 52 8.02 10.23 0.31
C THR A 52 7.35 8.91 0.66
N LEU A 53 6.19 8.96 1.32
CA LEU A 53 5.42 7.76 1.67
C LEU A 53 5.07 6.92 0.44
N ASP A 54 4.61 7.53 -0.65
CA ASP A 54 4.34 6.83 -1.92
C ASP A 54 5.56 6.07 -2.44
N ARG A 55 6.73 6.71 -2.42
CA ARG A 55 7.99 6.08 -2.86
C ARG A 55 8.41 4.93 -1.94
N ASP A 56 8.30 5.11 -0.63
CA ASP A 56 8.63 4.06 0.32
C ASP A 56 7.68 2.87 0.19
N ILE A 57 6.38 3.10 -0.02
CA ILE A 57 5.40 2.04 -0.26
C ILE A 57 5.71 1.29 -1.55
N GLN A 58 6.00 2.00 -2.65
CA GLN A 58 6.39 1.35 -3.92
C GLN A 58 7.66 0.50 -3.75
N ALA A 59 8.69 1.04 -3.10
CA ALA A 59 9.92 0.32 -2.83
C ALA A 59 9.68 -0.94 -1.95
N ALA A 60 8.81 -0.83 -0.95
CA ALA A 60 8.45 -1.96 -0.10
C ALA A 60 7.64 -3.03 -0.86
N LEU A 61 6.74 -2.62 -1.76
CA LEU A 61 5.99 -3.53 -2.64
C LEU A 61 6.93 -4.27 -3.60
N GLU A 62 7.85 -3.56 -4.25
CA GLU A 62 8.87 -4.15 -5.15
C GLU A 62 9.79 -5.12 -4.40
N ARG A 63 10.26 -4.75 -3.21
CA ARG A 63 11.04 -5.64 -2.35
C ARG A 63 10.25 -6.89 -1.98
N LYS A 64 8.98 -6.77 -1.62
CA LYS A 64 8.13 -7.91 -1.25
C LYS A 64 7.81 -8.84 -2.41
N GLN A 65 7.81 -8.33 -3.64
CA GLN A 65 7.70 -9.16 -4.85
C GLN A 65 9.00 -9.94 -5.14
N THR A 66 10.15 -9.40 -4.76
CA THR A 66 11.47 -9.95 -5.12
C THR A 66 12.07 -10.81 -3.99
N GLU A 67 11.85 -10.43 -2.74
CA GLU A 67 12.30 -11.12 -1.53
C GLU A 67 11.10 -11.78 -0.85
N SER A 68 11.14 -13.11 -0.69
CA SER A 68 10.11 -13.88 0.03
C SER A 68 10.14 -13.68 1.54
N ALA A 69 11.04 -12.84 2.07
CA ALA A 69 11.17 -12.56 3.48
C ALA A 69 10.40 -11.27 3.84
N PRO A 70 9.54 -11.28 4.87
CA PRO A 70 8.90 -10.07 5.35
C PRO A 70 9.96 -9.16 5.98
N ALA A 71 10.32 -8.08 5.28
CA ALA A 71 11.03 -6.98 5.91
C ALA A 71 10.06 -6.25 6.85
N PRO A 72 10.48 -5.90 8.08
CA PRO A 72 9.67 -5.10 8.99
C PRO A 72 9.59 -3.69 8.41
N ASN A 73 8.50 -3.40 7.70
CA ASN A 73 8.23 -2.06 7.18
C ASN A 73 7.10 -1.35 7.95
N ASP A 74 6.75 -1.81 9.16
CA ASP A 74 5.69 -1.24 10.03
C ASP A 74 5.70 0.31 10.11
N ASP A 75 6.86 0.93 9.90
CA ASP A 75 7.04 2.37 9.75
C ASP A 75 6.13 3.01 8.67
N LEU A 76 5.76 2.30 7.60
CA LEU A 76 4.92 2.81 6.51
C LEU A 76 3.48 3.04 6.97
N ALA A 77 2.90 2.07 7.68
CA ALA A 77 1.57 2.22 8.27
C ALA A 77 1.53 3.34 9.33
N GLU A 78 2.58 3.48 10.14
CA GLU A 78 2.75 4.56 11.12
C GLU A 78 2.87 5.94 10.45
N GLN A 79 3.62 6.03 9.35
CA GLN A 79 3.74 7.27 8.57
C GLN A 79 2.40 7.66 7.92
N ALA A 80 1.68 6.69 7.34
CA ALA A 80 0.34 6.90 6.80
C ALA A 80 -0.63 7.40 7.89
N GLN A 81 -0.57 6.83 9.10
CA GLN A 81 -1.35 7.28 10.24
C GLN A 81 -0.98 8.71 10.68
N THR A 82 0.31 9.02 10.74
CA THR A 82 0.79 10.35 11.12
C THR A 82 0.28 11.40 10.15
N LEU A 83 0.32 11.11 8.84
CA LEU A 83 -0.27 11.96 7.83
C LEU A 83 -1.79 12.07 8.02
N ALA A 84 -2.51 10.96 8.23
CA ALA A 84 -3.95 10.98 8.45
C ALA A 84 -4.34 11.94 9.58
N THR A 85 -3.64 11.86 10.71
CA THR A 85 -3.85 12.74 11.87
C THR A 85 -3.60 14.21 11.53
N ARG A 86 -2.56 14.51 10.75
CA ARG A 86 -2.27 15.89 10.28
C ARG A 86 -3.36 16.41 9.36
N PHE A 87 -3.94 15.56 8.51
CA PHE A 87 -5.02 15.92 7.61
C PHE A 87 -6.41 15.90 8.26
N ALA A 88 -6.61 15.24 9.39
CA ALA A 88 -7.93 15.07 10.01
C ALA A 88 -8.61 16.40 10.41
N ALA A 89 -7.83 17.43 10.74
CA ALA A 89 -8.36 18.73 11.15
C ALA A 89 -8.88 19.57 9.96
N GLU A 90 -8.18 19.52 8.82
CA GLU A 90 -8.47 20.41 7.67
C GLU A 90 -9.07 19.67 6.47
N HIS A 91 -8.83 18.38 6.35
CA HIS A 91 -9.16 17.56 5.19
C HIS A 91 -9.68 16.16 5.60
N PRO A 92 -10.91 16.06 6.15
CA PRO A 92 -11.48 14.79 6.61
C PRO A 92 -11.62 13.73 5.49
N ASN A 93 -11.77 14.16 4.23
CA ASN A 93 -11.78 13.25 3.08
C ASN A 93 -10.41 12.59 2.83
N VAL A 94 -9.32 13.32 3.10
CA VAL A 94 -7.94 12.83 2.95
C VAL A 94 -7.59 11.87 4.09
N ASP A 95 -8.03 12.19 5.31
CA ASP A 95 -7.94 11.30 6.47
C ASP A 95 -8.61 9.93 6.20
N LEU A 96 -9.83 9.91 5.67
CA LEU A 96 -10.53 8.68 5.30
C LEU A 96 -9.70 7.80 4.34
N VAL A 97 -9.14 8.39 3.29
CA VAL A 97 -8.34 7.66 2.29
C VAL A 97 -7.01 7.19 2.86
N LEU A 98 -6.35 7.97 3.73
CA LEU A 98 -5.12 7.57 4.41
C LEU A 98 -5.34 6.43 5.42
N ARG A 99 -6.49 6.43 6.11
CA ARG A 99 -6.87 5.31 7.01
C ARG A 99 -7.09 4.02 6.23
N GLU A 100 -7.75 4.10 5.08
CA GLU A 100 -7.91 2.95 4.18
C GLU A 100 -6.53 2.46 3.69
N LEU A 101 -5.67 3.37 3.23
CA LEU A 101 -4.30 3.05 2.83
C LEU A 101 -3.54 2.34 3.95
N ARG A 102 -3.62 2.84 5.19
CA ARG A 102 -3.01 2.22 6.36
C ARG A 102 -3.54 0.81 6.59
N SER A 103 -4.85 0.60 6.51
CA SER A 103 -5.45 -0.74 6.67
C SER A 103 -4.95 -1.72 5.60
N LEU A 104 -4.73 -1.24 4.38
CA LEU A 104 -4.16 -2.04 3.29
C LEU A 104 -2.67 -2.36 3.54
N LEU A 105 -1.89 -1.40 4.03
CA LEU A 105 -0.48 -1.60 4.41
C LEU A 105 -0.36 -2.68 5.49
N LEU A 106 -1.14 -2.52 6.59
CA LEU A 106 -1.19 -3.48 7.69
C LEU A 106 -1.64 -4.88 7.21
N GLY A 107 -2.62 -4.94 6.31
CA GLY A 107 -3.07 -6.20 5.71
C GLY A 107 -2.00 -6.93 4.91
N LEU A 108 -0.99 -6.19 4.42
CA LEU A 108 0.17 -6.75 3.71
C LEU A 108 1.37 -7.01 4.63
N GLY A 109 1.33 -6.56 5.89
CA GLY A 109 2.46 -6.59 6.82
C GLY A 109 3.52 -5.53 6.49
N LEU A 110 3.07 -4.38 5.99
CA LEU A 110 3.82 -3.15 5.75
C LEU A 110 3.31 -2.07 6.70
#